data_AF-H3H5H9-F1
#
_entry.id   AF-H3H5H9-F1
#
_cell.length_a   1.000
_cell.length_b   1.000
_cell.length_c   1.000
_cell.angle_alpha   90.00
_cell.angle_beta   90.00
_cell.angle_gamma   90.00
#
_symmetry.space_group_name_H-M   'P 1'
#
loop_
_entity.id
_entity.type
_entity.pdbx_description
1 polymer ?
#
loop_
_entity_poly.entity_id
_entity_poly.type
_entity_poly.pdbx_seq_one_letter_code
_entity_poly.pdbx_strand_id
1 'polypeptide(L)'
;MTLDNPPTLASELMSLPVTSWKRFARELHDGRIEQICILSDVERMTCETEELNQLISEGADALSAKSKKERFDEQGWDSLKASPFYKVLREYKDVLPDDIPAELPQDKGVQHEIDLVPGTKYCVTRQWPLPREQAKAIDDFFESRRKAGQVRESKSPQNAPTFCVKKPQGGWRVVHAYNKLNDAT
;
A
#
# COMPACT_ATOMS: atom_id res chain seq x y z
N MET A 1 6.06 -37.13 1.25
CA MET A 1 5.68 -38.25 2.13
C MET A 1 4.26 -38.58 1.74
N THR A 2 4.03 -39.66 1.01
CA THR A 2 2.69 -40.08 0.62
C THR A 2 2.06 -40.74 1.83
N LEU A 3 1.08 -40.08 2.45
CA LEU A 3 0.28 -40.64 3.53
C LEU A 3 -0.99 -41.19 2.89
N ASP A 4 -1.02 -42.50 2.63
CA ASP A 4 -2.19 -43.16 2.02
C ASP A 4 -3.42 -43.14 2.95
N ASN A 5 -3.22 -42.87 4.25
CA ASN A 5 -4.27 -42.64 5.22
C ASN A 5 -3.90 -41.44 6.13
N PRO A 6 -4.68 -40.35 6.15
CA PRO A 6 -4.42 -39.23 7.04
C PRO A 6 -4.64 -39.66 8.51
N PRO A 7 -3.75 -39.27 9.44
CA PRO A 7 -3.90 -39.59 10.86
C PRO A 7 -5.19 -38.99 11.41
N THR A 8 -5.96 -39.82 12.12
CA THR A 8 -7.29 -39.46 12.65
C THR A 8 -7.25 -39.16 14.15
N LEU A 9 -6.13 -39.48 14.81
CA LEU A 9 -5.92 -39.23 16.23
C LEU A 9 -4.93 -38.09 16.45
N ALA A 10 -5.19 -37.26 17.47
CA ALA A 10 -4.29 -36.15 17.84
C ALA A 10 -2.87 -36.62 18.17
N SER A 11 -2.72 -37.80 18.77
CA SER A 11 -1.41 -38.40 19.08
C SER A 11 -0.60 -38.73 17.83
N GLU A 12 -1.25 -39.16 16.76
CA GLU A 12 -0.60 -39.46 15.48
C GLU A 12 -0.20 -38.17 14.76
N LEU A 13 -1.05 -37.15 14.79
CA LEU A 13 -0.75 -35.82 14.23
C LEU A 13 0.48 -35.17 14.87
N MET A 14 0.58 -35.22 16.20
CA MET A 14 1.71 -34.64 16.93
C MET A 14 3.02 -35.41 16.73
N SER A 15 2.96 -36.62 16.16
CA SER A 15 4.14 -37.43 15.83
C SER A 15 4.69 -37.16 14.42
N LEU A 16 3.98 -36.39 13.59
CA LEU A 16 4.41 -36.07 12.24
C LEU A 16 5.64 -35.15 12.21
N PRO A 17 6.52 -35.30 11.22
CA PRO A 17 7.69 -34.43 11.07
C PRO A 17 7.26 -32.99 10.81
N VAL A 18 7.70 -32.07 11.67
CA VAL A 18 7.48 -30.64 11.51
C VAL A 18 8.46 -30.07 10.48
N THR A 19 7.96 -29.27 9.54
CA THR A 19 8.79 -28.55 8.57
C THR A 19 8.72 -27.04 8.83
N SER A 20 9.81 -26.33 8.50
CA SER A 20 9.79 -24.85 8.58
C SER A 20 8.95 -24.25 7.45
N TRP A 21 8.33 -23.10 7.72
CA TRP A 21 7.54 -22.36 6.72
C TRP A 21 8.31 -22.09 5.42
N LYS A 22 9.60 -21.72 5.51
CA LYS A 22 10.45 -21.45 4.34
C LYS A 22 10.63 -22.68 3.44
N ARG A 23 10.73 -23.86 4.04
CA ARG A 23 10.87 -25.12 3.31
C ARG A 23 9.53 -25.53 2.69
N PHE A 24 8.45 -25.43 3.45
CA PHE A 24 7.09 -25.67 2.97
C PHE A 24 6.76 -24.81 1.74
N ALA A 25 6.97 -23.49 1.81
CA ALA A 25 6.69 -22.58 0.70
C ALA A 25 7.48 -22.92 -0.57
N ARG A 26 8.75 -23.34 -0.43
CA ARG A 26 9.58 -23.76 -1.56
C ARG A 26 9.10 -25.07 -2.18
N GLU A 27 8.78 -26.07 -1.36
CA GLU A 27 8.30 -27.36 -1.87
C GLU A 27 6.91 -27.24 -2.51
N LEU A 28 6.06 -26.33 -2.01
CA LEU A 28 4.79 -25.99 -2.62
C LEU A 28 4.99 -25.34 -4.00
N HIS A 29 5.88 -24.35 -4.09
CA HIS A 29 6.19 -23.67 -5.35
C HIS A 29 6.80 -24.62 -6.39
N ASP A 30 7.69 -25.52 -5.96
CA ASP A 30 8.35 -26.49 -6.82
C ASP A 30 7.42 -27.68 -7.20
N GLY A 31 6.14 -27.64 -6.82
CA GLY A 31 5.14 -28.67 -7.13
C GLY A 31 5.40 -30.01 -6.45
N ARG A 32 6.25 -30.06 -5.41
CA ARG A 32 6.57 -31.28 -4.66
C ARG A 32 5.53 -31.63 -3.59
N ILE A 33 4.62 -30.71 -3.30
CA ILE A 33 3.47 -30.92 -2.41
C ILE A 33 2.24 -31.09 -3.28
N GLU A 34 1.72 -32.31 -3.34
CA GLU A 34 0.55 -32.65 -4.15
C GLU A 34 -0.78 -32.37 -3.43
N GLN A 35 -0.78 -32.41 -2.10
CA GLN A 35 -1.99 -32.28 -1.28
C GLN A 35 -1.69 -31.50 0.01
N ILE A 36 -2.66 -30.68 0.44
CA ILE A 36 -2.65 -29.97 1.71
C ILE A 36 -3.97 -30.28 2.42
N CYS A 37 -3.87 -30.71 3.67
CA CYS A 37 -5.02 -30.92 4.55
C CYS A 37 -4.98 -29.87 5.67
N ILE A 38 -6.13 -29.24 5.94
CA ILE A 38 -6.30 -28.29 7.04
C ILE A 38 -7.21 -28.93 8.06
N LEU A 39 -6.77 -28.99 9.32
CA LEU A 39 -7.61 -29.45 10.42
C LEU A 39 -8.58 -28.34 10.78
N SER A 40 -9.88 -28.61 10.66
CA SER A 40 -10.97 -27.71 11.09
C SER A 40 -11.94 -28.49 11.97
N ASP A 41 -12.56 -27.81 12.94
CA ASP A 41 -13.61 -28.40 13.76
C ASP A 41 -14.89 -28.53 12.92
N VAL A 42 -15.54 -29.70 12.99
CA VAL A 42 -16.65 -30.12 12.10
C VAL A 42 -17.83 -29.14 12.06
N GLU A 43 -18.03 -28.34 13.11
CA GLU A 43 -19.12 -27.34 13.18
C GLU A 43 -18.85 -26.04 12.41
N ARG A 44 -17.59 -25.81 11.96
CA ARG A 44 -17.18 -24.60 11.26
C ARG A 44 -17.04 -24.80 9.74
N MET A 45 -17.25 -26.02 9.27
CA MET A 45 -16.85 -26.51 7.94
C MET A 45 -17.57 -25.82 6.76
N THR A 46 -18.84 -25.45 6.87
CA THR A 46 -19.55 -24.82 5.72
C THR A 46 -19.22 -23.34 5.56
N CYS A 47 -19.09 -22.60 6.67
CA CYS A 47 -18.76 -21.16 6.65
C CYS A 47 -17.29 -20.94 6.28
N GLU A 48 -16.37 -21.73 6.85
CA GLU A 48 -14.95 -21.57 6.58
C GLU A 48 -14.57 -22.06 5.18
N THR A 49 -15.21 -23.08 4.62
CA THR A 49 -14.91 -23.52 3.25
C THR A 49 -15.29 -22.44 2.22
N GLU A 50 -16.39 -21.73 2.45
CA GLU A 50 -16.80 -20.57 1.63
C GLU A 50 -15.83 -19.38 1.82
N GLU A 51 -15.45 -19.06 3.06
CA GLU A 51 -14.47 -18.01 3.35
C GLU A 51 -13.07 -18.32 2.78
N LEU A 52 -12.63 -19.57 2.83
CA LEU A 52 -11.35 -20.02 2.28
C LEU A 52 -11.38 -20.02 0.75
N ASN A 53 -12.50 -20.44 0.13
CA ASN A 53 -12.69 -20.31 -1.32
C ASN A 53 -12.72 -18.85 -1.76
N GLN A 54 -13.32 -17.96 -0.97
CA GLN A 54 -13.32 -16.52 -1.21
C GLN A 54 -11.92 -15.93 -1.06
N LEU A 55 -11.16 -16.32 -0.03
CA LEU A 55 -9.76 -15.94 0.16
C LEU A 55 -8.81 -16.52 -0.90
N ILE A 56 -9.09 -17.72 -1.42
CA ILE A 56 -8.36 -18.31 -2.54
C ILE A 56 -8.70 -17.59 -3.85
N SER A 57 -9.95 -17.16 -4.04
CA SER A 57 -10.36 -16.33 -5.18
C SER A 57 -9.73 -14.94 -5.13
N GLU A 58 -9.77 -14.28 -3.97
CA GLU A 58 -9.13 -12.98 -3.71
C GLU A 58 -7.59 -13.10 -3.71
N GLY A 59 -7.07 -14.24 -3.27
CA GLY A 59 -5.66 -14.59 -3.29
C GLY A 59 -5.15 -14.94 -4.68
N ALA A 60 -5.99 -15.52 -5.55
CA ALA A 60 -5.73 -15.69 -6.97
C ALA A 60 -5.66 -14.32 -7.67
N ASP A 61 -6.42 -13.33 -7.22
CA ASP A 61 -6.27 -11.93 -7.63
C ASP A 61 -5.02 -11.25 -7.04
N ALA A 62 -4.57 -11.64 -5.84
CA ALA A 62 -3.27 -11.22 -5.31
C ALA A 62 -2.09 -11.83 -6.10
N LEU A 63 -2.26 -13.06 -6.60
CA LEU A 63 -1.37 -13.78 -7.52
C LEU A 63 -1.64 -13.45 -9.01
N SER A 64 -2.59 -12.57 -9.30
CA SER A 64 -2.86 -12.12 -10.65
C SER A 64 -1.60 -11.47 -11.20
N ALA A 65 -1.10 -12.05 -12.30
CA ALA A 65 0.05 -11.57 -13.07
C ALA A 65 -0.13 -10.16 -13.66
N LYS A 66 -1.23 -9.48 -13.33
CA LYS A 66 -1.46 -8.08 -13.65
C LYS A 66 -0.36 -7.22 -13.07
N SER A 67 0.28 -6.47 -13.96
CA SER A 67 1.21 -5.41 -13.66
C SER A 67 0.58 -4.39 -12.71
N LYS A 68 1.42 -3.71 -11.94
CA LYS A 68 0.99 -2.64 -11.02
C LYS A 68 0.26 -1.48 -11.75
N LYS A 69 0.47 -1.36 -13.06
CA LYS A 69 -0.23 -0.40 -13.91
C LYS A 69 -1.66 -0.87 -14.21
N GLU A 70 -1.85 -2.13 -14.63
CA GLU A 70 -3.18 -2.69 -14.88
C GLU A 70 -4.05 -2.64 -13.62
N ARG A 71 -3.48 -2.98 -12.45
CA ARG A 71 -4.21 -2.86 -11.18
C ARG A 71 -4.65 -1.43 -10.86
N PHE A 72 -3.91 -0.41 -11.32
CA PHE A 72 -4.28 0.99 -11.14
C PHE A 72 -5.36 1.42 -12.14
N ASP A 73 -5.22 1.02 -13.40
CA ASP A 73 -6.18 1.35 -14.46
C ASP A 73 -7.56 0.70 -14.20
N GLU A 74 -7.57 -0.49 -13.59
CA GLU A 74 -8.78 -1.18 -13.15
C GLU A 74 -9.50 -0.51 -11.95
N GLN A 75 -8.92 0.50 -11.31
CA GLN A 75 -9.56 1.22 -10.20
C GLN A 75 -10.39 2.43 -10.66
N GLY A 76 -10.51 2.66 -11.97
CA GLY A 76 -11.26 3.77 -12.53
C GLY A 76 -12.79 3.64 -12.38
N TRP A 77 -13.50 4.75 -12.65
CA TRP A 77 -14.96 4.82 -12.61
C TRP A 77 -15.68 3.79 -13.49
N ASP A 78 -15.04 3.31 -14.55
CA ASP A 78 -15.60 2.31 -15.44
C ASP A 78 -15.76 0.95 -14.77
N SER A 79 -14.81 0.55 -13.93
CA SER A 79 -14.87 -0.70 -13.16
C SER A 79 -15.96 -0.66 -12.10
N LEU A 80 -16.27 0.53 -11.57
CA LEU A 80 -17.29 0.71 -10.54
C LEU A 80 -18.72 0.55 -11.07
N LYS A 81 -18.93 0.55 -12.39
CA LYS A 81 -20.27 0.39 -13.00
C LYS A 81 -20.92 -0.94 -12.68
N ALA A 82 -20.13 -1.99 -12.45
CA ALA A 82 -20.62 -3.32 -12.07
C ALA A 82 -20.98 -3.42 -10.58
N SER A 83 -20.60 -2.44 -9.76
CA SER A 83 -20.86 -2.47 -8.32
C SER A 83 -22.35 -2.24 -8.03
N PRO A 84 -22.96 -3.00 -7.10
CA PRO A 84 -24.30 -2.72 -6.58
C PRO A 84 -24.44 -1.29 -6.01
N PHE A 85 -23.33 -0.66 -5.61
CA PHE A 85 -23.30 0.68 -5.03
C PHE A 85 -23.09 1.80 -6.05
N TYR A 86 -23.00 1.51 -7.35
CA TYR A 86 -22.67 2.50 -8.37
C TYR A 86 -23.57 3.74 -8.37
N LYS A 87 -24.87 3.56 -8.04
CA LYS A 87 -25.82 4.66 -7.93
C LYS A 87 -25.41 5.68 -6.85
N VAL A 88 -25.00 5.19 -5.68
CA VAL A 88 -24.53 6.00 -4.56
C VAL A 88 -23.17 6.64 -4.88
N LEU A 89 -22.25 5.87 -5.46
CA LEU A 89 -20.94 6.40 -5.86
C LEU A 89 -21.05 7.55 -6.87
N ARG A 90 -22.02 7.46 -7.79
CA ARG A 90 -22.31 8.54 -8.75
C ARG A 90 -22.91 9.77 -8.06
N GLU A 91 -23.75 9.59 -7.04
CA GLU A 91 -24.35 10.69 -6.28
C GLU A 91 -23.28 11.53 -5.57
N TYR A 92 -22.27 10.88 -4.98
CA TYR A 92 -21.15 11.54 -4.27
C TYR A 92 -19.88 11.66 -5.13
N LYS A 93 -20.02 11.83 -6.44
CA LYS A 93 -18.88 11.94 -7.36
C LYS A 93 -17.97 13.13 -7.04
N ASP A 94 -18.54 14.21 -6.51
CA ASP A 94 -17.84 15.42 -6.08
C ASP A 94 -16.86 15.17 -4.91
N VAL A 95 -17.17 14.21 -4.04
CA VAL A 95 -16.31 13.82 -2.90
C VAL A 95 -15.14 12.94 -3.34
N LEU A 96 -15.24 12.30 -4.51
CA LEU A 96 -14.26 11.37 -5.07
C LEU A 96 -13.70 11.88 -6.41
N PRO A 97 -13.05 13.05 -6.46
CA PRO A 97 -12.52 13.59 -7.71
C PRO A 97 -11.33 12.73 -8.22
N ASP A 98 -11.20 12.66 -9.55
CA ASP A 98 -10.10 11.92 -10.21
C ASP A 98 -8.73 12.56 -9.93
N ASP A 99 -8.71 13.89 -9.80
CA ASP A 99 -7.53 14.68 -9.49
C ASP A 99 -7.73 15.47 -8.20
N ILE A 100 -6.64 15.72 -7.47
CA ILE A 100 -6.67 16.53 -6.25
C ILE A 100 -7.04 17.97 -6.64
N PRO A 101 -8.13 18.54 -6.10
CA PRO A 101 -8.51 19.90 -6.40
C PRO A 101 -7.42 20.89 -5.99
N ALA A 102 -7.30 21.98 -6.75
CA ALA A 102 -6.34 23.04 -6.46
C ALA A 102 -6.73 23.87 -5.24
N GLU A 103 -7.97 23.77 -4.76
CA GLU A 103 -8.46 24.53 -3.62
C GLU A 103 -7.94 23.95 -2.30
N LEU A 104 -7.66 24.84 -1.34
CA LEU A 104 -7.38 24.42 0.03
C LEU A 104 -8.67 23.92 0.68
N PRO A 105 -8.61 22.84 1.49
CA PRO A 105 -9.75 22.44 2.30
C PRO A 105 -10.23 23.59 3.18
N GLN A 106 -11.54 23.65 3.40
CA GLN A 106 -12.13 24.61 4.35
C GLN A 106 -11.48 24.43 5.73
N ASP A 107 -11.09 25.55 6.36
CA ASP A 107 -10.56 25.52 7.72
C ASP A 107 -11.65 25.06 8.69
N LYS A 108 -11.39 23.95 9.39
CA LYS A 108 -12.27 23.35 10.39
C LYS A 108 -11.86 23.68 11.83
N GLY A 109 -10.87 24.56 12.01
CA GLY A 109 -10.31 24.91 13.33
C GLY A 109 -9.35 23.86 13.90
N VAL A 110 -9.09 22.77 13.17
CA VAL A 110 -8.09 21.76 13.53
C VAL A 110 -6.91 21.90 12.58
N GLN A 111 -5.75 22.26 13.11
CA GLN A 111 -4.51 22.41 12.35
C GLN A 111 -3.50 21.36 12.80
N HIS A 112 -2.68 20.89 11.87
CA HIS A 112 -1.57 20.01 12.20
C HIS A 112 -0.44 20.85 12.79
N GLU A 113 -0.21 20.68 14.09
CA GLU A 113 0.96 21.20 14.79
C GLU A 113 2.04 20.12 14.85
N ILE A 114 3.30 20.55 14.74
CA ILE A 114 4.47 19.68 14.82
C ILE A 114 5.22 20.07 16.08
N ASP A 115 4.99 19.31 17.14
CA ASP A 115 5.69 19.47 18.42
C ASP A 115 7.11 18.94 18.28
N LEU A 116 8.10 19.73 18.69
CA LEU A 116 9.50 19.32 18.70
C LEU A 116 9.94 18.96 20.12
N VAL A 117 10.83 17.99 20.24
CA VAL A 117 11.48 17.64 21.52
C VAL A 117 12.15 18.91 22.10
N PRO A 118 11.91 19.27 23.37
CA PRO A 118 12.47 20.49 23.96
C PRO A 118 14.00 20.56 23.84
N GLY A 119 14.52 21.71 23.42
CA GLY A 119 15.95 21.92 23.19
C GLY A 119 16.47 21.47 21.81
N THR A 120 15.59 20.96 20.94
CA THR A 120 15.97 20.61 19.58
C THR A 120 16.31 21.86 18.78
N LYS A 121 17.49 21.83 18.14
CA LYS A 121 17.92 22.85 17.18
C LYS A 121 17.24 22.61 15.83
N TYR A 122 17.54 23.48 14.86
CA TYR A 122 17.03 23.34 13.50
C TYR A 122 17.44 22.01 12.84
N CYS A 123 16.46 21.30 12.31
CA CYS A 123 16.68 20.12 11.48
C CYS A 123 17.10 20.55 10.07
N VAL A 124 18.40 20.50 9.79
CA VAL A 124 18.95 20.86 8.47
C VAL A 124 19.65 19.67 7.84
N THR A 125 19.19 19.33 6.65
CA THR A 125 19.85 18.37 5.77
C THR A 125 19.99 19.00 4.39
N ARG A 126 21.22 19.00 3.84
CA ARG A 126 21.49 19.60 2.53
C ARG A 126 20.79 18.81 1.42
N GLN A 127 20.25 19.51 0.44
CA GLN A 127 19.75 18.90 -0.79
C GLN A 127 20.85 18.09 -1.47
N TRP A 128 20.55 16.82 -1.78
CA TRP A 128 21.46 15.98 -2.54
C TRP A 128 21.52 16.43 -4.00
N PRO A 129 22.65 16.21 -4.70
CA PRO A 129 22.72 16.44 -6.14
C PRO A 129 21.67 15.60 -6.87
N LEU A 130 20.89 16.25 -7.73
CA LEU A 130 19.85 15.60 -8.52
C LEU A 130 20.19 15.64 -10.02
N PRO A 131 19.83 14.60 -10.79
CA PRO A 131 19.83 14.68 -12.24
C PRO A 131 18.89 15.81 -12.73
N ARG A 132 19.22 16.42 -13.87
CA ARG A 132 18.45 17.54 -14.45
C ARG A 132 16.96 17.21 -14.63
N GLU A 133 16.65 15.98 -15.03
CA GLU A 133 15.27 15.52 -15.20
C GLU A 133 14.48 15.52 -13.88
N GLN A 134 15.10 15.09 -12.78
CA GLN A 134 14.45 15.08 -11.47
C GLN A 134 14.29 16.49 -10.92
N ALA A 135 15.32 17.33 -11.06
CA ALA A 135 15.24 18.73 -10.66
C ALA A 135 14.08 19.45 -11.38
N LYS A 136 13.99 19.30 -12.70
CA LYS A 136 12.88 19.86 -13.48
C LYS A 136 11.52 19.34 -13.02
N ALA A 137 11.39 18.04 -12.74
CA ALA A 137 10.14 17.47 -12.27
C ALA A 137 9.72 18.01 -10.88
N ILE A 138 10.69 18.30 -10.01
CA ILE A 138 10.44 18.93 -8.71
C ILE A 138 10.00 20.38 -8.90
N ASP A 139 10.68 21.13 -9.75
CA ASP A 139 10.34 22.52 -10.05
C ASP A 139 8.93 22.64 -10.64
N ASP A 140 8.61 21.81 -11.64
CA ASP A 140 7.27 21.76 -12.26
C ASP A 140 6.18 21.40 -11.21
N PHE A 141 6.48 20.46 -10.30
CA PHE A 141 5.57 20.07 -9.22
C PHE A 141 5.30 21.22 -8.24
N PHE A 142 6.35 21.89 -7.74
CA PHE A 142 6.18 22.99 -6.80
C PHE A 142 5.54 24.21 -7.45
N GLU A 143 5.81 24.48 -8.73
CA GLU A 143 5.13 25.56 -9.44
C GLU A 143 3.61 25.32 -9.55
N SER A 144 3.21 24.07 -9.82
CA SER A 144 1.79 23.68 -9.80
C SER A 144 1.17 23.84 -8.40
N ARG A 145 1.85 23.37 -7.34
CA ARG A 145 1.37 23.49 -5.95
C ARG A 145 1.34 24.93 -5.45
N ARG A 146 2.26 25.77 -5.92
CA ARG A 146 2.29 27.22 -5.65
C ARG A 146 1.10 27.93 -6.30
N LYS A 147 0.79 27.62 -7.56
CA LYS A 147 -0.42 28.14 -8.24
C LYS A 147 -1.71 27.70 -7.56
N ALA A 148 -1.73 26.50 -7.00
CA ALA A 148 -2.84 25.99 -6.17
C ALA A 148 -2.89 26.60 -4.76
N GLY A 149 -1.93 27.44 -4.35
CA GLY A 149 -1.88 27.99 -2.99
C GLY A 149 -1.56 26.97 -1.90
N GLN A 150 -1.14 25.75 -2.26
CA GLN A 150 -0.83 24.67 -1.33
C GLN A 150 0.58 24.77 -0.74
N VAL A 151 1.49 25.44 -1.46
CA VAL A 151 2.88 25.69 -1.02
C VAL A 151 3.22 27.16 -1.29
N ARG A 152 4.10 27.72 -0.46
CA ARG A 152 4.64 29.08 -0.60
C ARG A 152 6.15 29.10 -0.38
N GLU A 153 6.80 30.13 -0.89
CA GLU A 153 8.21 30.39 -0.57
C GLU A 153 8.38 30.64 0.93
N SER A 154 9.47 30.11 1.49
CA SER A 154 9.79 30.28 2.90
C SER A 154 11.29 30.57 3.08
N LYS A 155 11.62 31.30 4.14
CA LYS A 155 13.00 31.50 4.62
C LYS A 155 13.23 30.70 5.89
N SER A 156 12.77 29.44 5.89
CA SER A 156 12.83 28.58 7.06
C SER A 156 14.29 28.24 7.40
N PRO A 157 14.68 28.27 8.69
CA PRO A 157 15.96 27.73 9.11
C PRO A 157 16.00 26.20 9.06
N GLN A 158 14.86 25.52 8.85
CA GLN A 158 14.75 24.07 8.71
C GLN A 158 14.75 23.66 7.23
N ASN A 159 15.36 22.53 6.92
CA ASN A 159 15.38 22.00 5.55
C ASN A 159 15.46 20.47 5.51
N ALA A 160 14.65 19.86 4.65
CA ALA A 160 14.69 18.45 4.31
C ALA A 160 14.97 18.28 2.80
N PRO A 161 15.81 17.33 2.37
CA PRO A 161 16.08 17.12 0.96
C PRO A 161 14.86 16.48 0.30
N THR A 162 14.63 16.90 -0.94
CA THR A 162 13.53 16.43 -1.78
C THR A 162 14.12 15.66 -2.96
N PHE A 163 13.47 14.55 -3.33
CA PHE A 163 13.88 13.72 -4.46
C PHE A 163 12.67 13.11 -5.17
N CYS A 164 12.91 12.47 -6.31
CA CYS A 164 11.85 11.89 -7.12
C CYS A 164 11.96 10.36 -7.23
N VAL A 165 10.82 9.69 -7.15
CA VAL A 165 10.70 8.24 -7.40
C VAL A 165 9.79 8.01 -8.60
N LYS A 166 10.20 7.14 -9.52
CA LYS A 166 9.37 6.80 -10.70
C LYS A 166 8.14 6.01 -10.25
N LYS A 167 6.96 6.40 -10.74
CA LYS A 167 5.73 5.61 -10.57
C LYS A 167 5.68 4.45 -11.57
N PRO A 168 5.04 3.33 -11.21
CA PRO A 168 4.75 2.25 -12.15
C PRO A 168 3.91 2.70 -13.35
N GLN A 169 2.92 3.58 -13.12
CA GLN A 169 2.09 4.15 -14.19
C GLN A 169 2.78 5.26 -15.01
N GLY A 170 4.06 5.54 -14.75
CA GLY A 170 4.79 6.67 -15.33
C GLY A 170 4.68 7.96 -14.51
N GLY A 171 5.60 8.89 -14.77
CA GLY A 171 5.75 10.13 -14.02
C GLY A 171 6.54 9.99 -12.71
N TRP A 172 6.65 11.10 -11.98
CA TRP A 172 7.45 11.23 -10.77
C TRP A 172 6.56 11.40 -9.53
N ARG A 173 6.97 10.80 -8.40
CA ARG A 173 6.51 11.14 -7.06
C ARG A 173 7.58 11.96 -6.39
N VAL A 174 7.23 13.19 -6.01
CA VAL A 174 8.10 14.05 -5.19
C VAL A 174 8.04 13.56 -3.75
N VAL A 175 9.20 13.30 -3.16
CA VAL A 175 9.35 12.73 -1.82
C VAL A 175 10.28 13.62 -1.01
N HIS A 176 9.87 13.93 0.22
CA HIS A 176 10.67 14.67 1.20
C HIS A 176 11.25 13.70 2.21
N ALA A 177 12.56 13.75 2.46
CA ALA A 177 13.19 12.92 3.48
C ALA A 177 13.15 13.61 4.85
N TYR A 178 12.00 13.50 5.53
CA TYR A 178 11.78 14.09 6.86
C TYR A 178 12.39 13.30 8.02
N ASN A 179 13.26 12.29 7.78
CA ASN A 179 13.82 11.44 8.83
C ASN A 179 14.35 12.23 10.04
N LYS A 180 15.16 13.27 9.81
CA LYS A 180 15.69 14.11 10.91
C LYS A 180 14.62 14.92 11.64
N LEU A 181 13.58 15.36 10.92
CA LEU A 181 12.46 16.06 11.54
C LEU A 181 11.67 15.07 12.40
N ASN A 182 11.40 13.88 11.87
CA ASN A 182 10.68 12.82 12.58
C ASN A 182 11.43 12.32 13.82
N ASP A 183 12.77 12.30 13.80
CA ASP A 183 13.58 11.97 14.99
C ASP A 183 13.53 13.07 16.07
N ALA A 184 13.09 14.27 15.70
CA ALA A 184 13.03 15.47 16.52
C ALA A 184 11.61 15.84 16.99
N THR A 185 10.60 15.08 16.57
CA THR A 185 9.18 15.24 16.89
C THR A 185 8.69 14.05 17.70
#